data_AF-A0A7C5EFQ8-F1
#
_entry.id   AF-A0A7C5EFQ8-F1
#
_cell.length_a   1.000
_cell.length_b   1.000
_cell.length_c   1.000
_cell.angle_alpha   90.00
_cell.angle_beta   90.00
_cell.angle_gamma   90.00
#
_symmetry.space_group_name_H-M   'P 1'
#
loop_
_entity.id
_entity.type
_entity.pdbx_description
1 polymer ?
#
loop_
_entity_poly.entity_id
_entity_poly.type
_entity_poly.pdbx_seq_one_letter_code
_entity_poly.pdbx_strand_id
1 'polypeptide(L)'
;MRIAAVVVAITLAVLGLFAERRATQCGGGLMDPDLPYGLRADWFNGRFWLTDSEGWGVIAPPFELEIEGDAELSVRGVRRYLTDLRSVVAEVELKSGDLALIAVDRPHKSTRVSRLEPGALRTRAGADMDSIHWIDVRSRNCFFGMFWFVRVLLVTGIVGMLVLALRTKRKE
;
A
#
# COMPACT_ATOMS: atom_id res chain seq x y z
N MET A 1 0.87 -0.80 -40.78
CA MET A 1 1.64 -0.40 -39.58
C MET A 1 0.81 0.28 -38.48
N ARG A 2 -0.19 1.11 -38.78
CA ARG A 2 -0.98 1.83 -37.76
C ARG A 2 -1.74 0.93 -36.77
N ILE A 3 -2.35 -0.16 -37.25
CA ILE A 3 -3.12 -1.09 -36.40
C ILE A 3 -2.21 -1.82 -35.39
N ALA A 4 -1.04 -2.29 -35.82
CA ALA A 4 -0.08 -2.98 -34.95
C ALA A 4 0.41 -2.07 -33.80
N ALA A 5 0.70 -0.81 -34.09
CA ALA A 5 1.10 0.16 -33.06
C ALA A 5 -0.01 0.42 -32.03
N VAL A 6 -1.27 0.51 -32.47
CA VAL A 6 -2.43 0.66 -31.58
C VAL A 6 -2.60 -0.58 -30.69
N VAL A 7 -2.47 -1.79 -31.25
CA VAL A 7 -2.55 -3.04 -30.48
C VAL A 7 -1.45 -3.11 -29.42
N VAL A 8 -0.22 -2.74 -29.76
CA VAL A 8 0.90 -2.70 -28.80
C VAL A 8 0.62 -1.67 -27.70
N ALA A 9 0.17 -0.46 -28.03
CA ALA A 9 -0.15 0.57 -27.05
C ALA A 9 -1.25 0.13 -26.07
N ILE A 10 -2.32 -0.48 -26.57
CA ILE A 10 -3.40 -1.03 -25.72
C ILE A 10 -2.87 -2.14 -24.82
N THR A 11 -2.05 -3.04 -25.36
CA THR A 11 -1.46 -4.15 -24.59
C THR A 11 -0.58 -3.63 -23.45
N LEU A 12 0.27 -2.63 -23.72
CA LEU A 12 1.10 -1.98 -22.72
C LEU A 12 0.25 -1.27 -21.65
N ALA A 13 -0.83 -0.60 -22.04
CA ALA A 13 -1.75 0.04 -21.11
C ALA A 13 -2.43 -0.98 -20.17
N VAL A 14 -2.89 -2.11 -20.72
CA VAL A 14 -3.51 -3.20 -19.93
C VAL A 14 -2.51 -3.84 -18.97
N LEU A 15 -1.28 -4.11 -19.43
CA LEU A 15 -0.21 -4.63 -18.56
C LEU A 15 0.15 -3.64 -17.45
N GLY A 16 0.18 -2.34 -17.77
CA GLY A 16 0.38 -1.27 -16.80
C GLY A 16 -0.70 -1.26 -15.72
N LEU A 17 -1.98 -1.34 -16.10
CA LEU A 17 -3.10 -1.42 -15.16
C LEU A 17 -3.04 -2.67 -14.28
N PHE A 18 -2.63 -3.80 -14.83
CA PHE A 18 -2.49 -5.04 -14.05
C PHE A 18 -1.35 -4.94 -13.04
N ALA A 19 -0.19 -4.43 -13.47
CA ALA A 19 0.95 -4.17 -12.61
C ALA A 19 0.59 -3.17 -11.49
N GLU A 20 -0.16 -2.12 -11.84
CA GLU A 20 -0.63 -1.10 -10.92
C GLU A 20 -1.59 -1.67 -9.87
N ARG A 21 -2.63 -2.40 -10.28
CA ARG A 21 -3.54 -3.07 -9.33
C ARG A 21 -2.81 -4.03 -8.40
N ARG A 22 -1.81 -4.74 -8.91
CA ARG A 22 -1.00 -5.66 -8.11
C ARG A 22 -0.10 -4.91 -7.14
N ALA A 23 0.46 -3.77 -7.55
CA ALA A 23 1.20 -2.87 -6.69
C ALA A 23 0.28 -2.27 -5.60
N THR A 24 -0.95 -1.90 -5.91
CA THR A 24 -1.94 -1.40 -4.94
C THR A 24 -2.33 -2.45 -3.89
N GLN A 25 -2.56 -3.70 -4.31
CA GLN A 25 -2.73 -4.83 -3.37
C GLN A 25 -1.48 -5.08 -2.50
N CYS A 26 -0.35 -4.57 -2.97
CA CYS A 26 0.94 -4.62 -2.32
C CYS A 26 1.29 -3.27 -1.67
N GLY A 27 0.33 -2.37 -1.39
CA GLY A 27 0.54 -1.09 -0.72
C GLY A 27 1.66 -0.25 -1.31
N GLY A 28 1.86 -0.33 -2.63
CA GLY A 28 2.89 0.38 -3.38
C GLY A 28 2.39 0.93 -4.72
N GLY A 29 1.06 1.01 -4.86
CA GLY A 29 0.41 1.58 -6.03
C GLY A 29 0.54 3.10 -6.06
N LEU A 30 0.66 3.67 -7.25
CA LEU A 30 0.33 5.08 -7.50
C LEU A 30 -1.16 5.36 -7.20
N MET A 31 -2.01 4.34 -7.30
CA MET A 31 -3.41 4.38 -6.88
C MET A 31 -3.66 3.78 -5.50
N ASP A 32 -2.67 3.82 -4.61
CA ASP A 32 -2.96 3.51 -3.22
C ASP A 32 -4.03 4.49 -2.70
N PRO A 33 -5.11 4.00 -2.07
CA PRO A 33 -6.06 4.90 -1.45
C PRO A 33 -5.29 5.72 -0.41
N ASP A 34 -5.30 7.05 -0.58
CA ASP A 34 -4.73 7.97 0.41
C ASP A 34 -5.31 7.60 1.77
N LEU A 35 -4.45 7.11 2.67
CA LEU A 35 -4.89 6.85 4.03
C LEU A 35 -5.11 8.21 4.71
N PRO A 36 -6.09 8.31 5.62
CA PRO A 36 -6.25 9.48 6.45
C PRO A 36 -4.91 9.91 7.05
N TYR A 37 -4.75 11.22 7.25
CA TYR A 37 -3.62 11.81 7.99
C TYR A 37 -2.26 11.69 7.30
N GLY A 38 -2.25 11.48 5.99
CA GLY A 38 -1.02 11.38 5.20
C GLY A 38 -0.26 10.08 5.45
N LEU A 39 -0.93 9.09 6.05
CA LEU A 39 -0.37 7.76 6.22
C LEU A 39 -0.25 7.07 4.86
N ARG A 40 0.74 6.20 4.73
CA ARG A 40 0.96 5.39 3.54
C ARG A 40 1.27 3.97 3.95
N ALA A 41 0.72 3.02 3.20
CA ALA A 41 1.27 1.68 3.21
C ALA A 41 2.60 1.74 2.46
N ASP A 42 3.62 1.09 2.99
CA ASP A 42 4.90 0.89 2.31
C ASP A 42 5.29 -0.57 2.43
N TRP A 43 6.14 -1.06 1.52
CA TRP A 43 6.74 -2.38 1.62
C TRP A 43 8.25 -2.25 1.69
N PHE A 44 8.81 -2.84 2.74
CA PHE A 44 10.24 -2.87 2.96
C PHE A 44 10.66 -4.26 3.44
N ASN A 45 11.66 -4.84 2.78
CA ASN A 45 12.23 -6.16 3.12
C ASN A 45 11.18 -7.28 3.29
N GLY A 46 10.20 -7.37 2.38
CA GLY A 46 9.21 -8.45 2.43
C GLY A 46 8.04 -8.21 3.40
N ARG A 47 7.99 -7.06 4.07
CA ARG A 47 6.97 -6.74 5.07
C ARG A 47 6.34 -5.38 4.83
N PHE A 48 5.11 -5.27 5.31
CA PHE A 48 4.32 -4.06 5.19
C PHE A 48 4.51 -3.14 6.36
N TRP A 49 4.74 -1.88 6.04
CA TRP A 49 4.96 -0.78 6.94
C TRP A 49 3.78 0.18 6.79
N LEU A 50 3.44 0.85 7.88
CA LEU A 50 2.59 2.03 7.85
C LEU A 50 3.50 3.21 8.14
N THR A 51 3.67 4.12 7.18
CA THR A 51 4.52 5.31 7.31
C THR A 51 3.68 6.58 7.31
N ASP A 52 4.21 7.67 7.85
CA ASP A 52 3.60 9.00 7.74
C ASP A 52 3.99 9.69 6.42
N SER A 53 3.51 10.93 6.23
CA SER A 53 3.77 11.72 5.03
C SER A 53 5.23 12.12 4.84
N GLU A 54 6.03 12.10 5.91
CA GLU A 54 7.47 12.36 5.89
C GLU A 54 8.28 11.08 5.65
N GLY A 55 7.64 9.91 5.66
CA GLY A 55 8.27 8.60 5.48
C GLY A 55 8.74 7.96 6.78
N TRP A 56 8.37 8.50 7.95
CA TRP A 56 8.66 7.87 9.24
C TRP A 56 7.74 6.67 9.46
N GLY A 57 8.30 5.54 9.87
CA GLY A 57 7.55 4.33 10.18
C GLY A 57 6.70 4.50 11.45
N VAL A 58 5.39 4.58 11.28
CA VAL A 58 4.39 4.57 12.37
C VAL A 58 4.15 3.14 12.87
N ILE A 59 4.06 2.18 11.94
CA ILE A 59 4.07 0.74 12.24
C ILE A 59 5.12 0.11 11.33
N ALA A 60 6.32 -0.10 11.85
CA ALA A 60 7.44 -0.68 11.11
C ALA A 60 7.78 -2.06 11.68
N PRO A 61 7.50 -3.17 10.99
CA PRO A 61 7.98 -4.50 11.39
C PRO A 61 9.40 -4.77 10.83
N PRO A 62 10.28 -5.52 11.53
CA PRO A 62 10.07 -6.27 12.78
C PRO A 62 10.48 -5.48 14.05
N PHE A 63 10.09 -4.22 14.16
CA PHE A 63 10.47 -3.36 15.28
C PHE A 63 9.47 -3.47 16.45
N GLU A 64 9.89 -2.94 17.58
CA GLU A 64 9.04 -2.72 18.76
C GLU A 64 8.27 -1.44 18.57
N LEU A 65 6.97 -1.54 18.80
CA LEU A 65 6.04 -0.44 18.73
C LEU A 65 5.73 0.00 20.17
N GLU A 66 6.07 1.25 20.47
CA GLU A 66 5.69 1.87 21.73
C GLU A 66 4.21 2.28 21.67
N ILE A 67 3.41 1.75 22.58
CA ILE A 67 1.97 2.01 22.66
C ILE A 67 1.69 2.91 23.85
N GLU A 68 0.81 3.90 23.66
CA GLU A 68 0.45 4.81 24.74
C GLU A 68 -0.19 4.03 25.91
N GLY A 69 0.52 3.99 27.04
CA GLY A 69 0.03 3.37 28.27
C GLY A 69 0.15 1.84 28.34
N ASP A 70 0.87 1.19 27.41
CA ASP A 70 1.09 -0.26 27.42
C ASP A 70 2.59 -0.58 27.26
N ALA A 71 2.95 -1.86 27.41
CA ALA A 71 4.28 -2.35 27.11
C ALA A 71 4.61 -2.27 25.60
N GLU A 72 5.90 -2.29 25.27
CA GLU A 72 6.36 -2.38 23.88
C GLU A 72 5.82 -3.65 23.21
N LEU A 73 5.18 -3.48 22.04
CA LEU A 73 4.69 -4.61 21.24
C LEU A 73 5.64 -4.92 20.09
N SER A 74 6.16 -6.14 20.09
CA SER A 74 6.96 -6.67 18.99
C SER A 74 6.07 -7.08 17.81
N VAL A 75 6.00 -6.24 16.78
CA VAL A 75 5.16 -6.46 15.60
C VAL A 75 5.91 -7.30 14.56
N ARG A 76 5.29 -8.38 14.08
CA ARG A 76 5.79 -9.20 12.98
C ARG A 76 5.36 -8.64 11.63
N GLY A 77 4.11 -8.19 11.47
CA GLY A 77 3.63 -7.68 10.19
C GLY A 77 2.26 -7.04 10.26
N VAL A 78 1.96 -6.16 9.30
CA VAL A 78 0.60 -5.64 9.07
C VAL A 78 -0.13 -6.59 8.12
N ARG A 79 -1.34 -7.04 8.49
CA ARG A 79 -2.17 -7.94 7.68
C ARG A 79 -3.22 -7.22 6.87
N ARG A 80 -3.86 -6.23 7.47
CA ARG A 80 -4.93 -5.44 6.86
C ARG A 80 -5.14 -4.16 7.62
N TYR A 81 -5.74 -3.17 6.98
CA TYR A 81 -6.15 -1.93 7.64
C TYR A 81 -7.50 -1.44 7.13
N LEU A 82 -8.12 -0.56 7.91
CA LEU A 82 -9.36 0.13 7.56
C LEU A 82 -9.16 1.64 7.68
N THR A 83 -9.84 2.38 6.80
CA THR A 83 -9.77 3.86 6.73
C THR A 83 -11.12 4.54 6.92
N ASP A 84 -12.20 3.75 7.08
CA ASP A 84 -13.58 4.25 7.19
C ASP A 84 -13.93 4.78 8.60
N LEU A 85 -12.92 5.05 9.43
CA LEU A 85 -13.08 5.62 10.75
C LEU A 85 -12.33 6.95 10.84
N ARG A 86 -12.58 7.70 11.91
CA ARG A 86 -11.78 8.89 12.29
C ARG A 86 -10.31 8.56 12.61
N SER A 87 -9.88 7.32 12.41
CA SER A 87 -8.53 6.83 12.63
C SER A 87 -8.24 5.67 11.67
N VAL A 88 -6.95 5.43 11.41
CA VAL A 88 -6.53 4.22 10.69
C VAL A 88 -6.39 3.10 11.68
N VAL A 89 -7.11 1.99 11.46
CA VAL A 89 -6.96 0.80 12.30
C VAL A 89 -6.27 -0.28 11.50
N ALA A 90 -5.13 -0.75 12.00
CA ALA A 90 -4.36 -1.83 11.43
C ALA A 90 -4.55 -3.11 12.27
N GLU A 91 -4.81 -4.23 11.60
CA GLU A 91 -4.64 -5.55 12.18
C GLU A 91 -3.20 -6.00 11.94
N VAL A 92 -2.49 -6.27 13.03
CA VAL A 92 -1.09 -6.68 13.01
C VAL A 92 -0.94 -8.08 13.61
N GLU A 93 0.03 -8.82 13.07
CA GLU A 93 0.52 -10.07 13.65
C GLU A 93 1.69 -9.74 14.59
N LEU A 94 1.61 -10.18 15.84
CA LEU A 94 2.68 -10.03 16.83
C LEU A 94 3.74 -11.14 16.66
N LYS A 95 4.94 -10.95 17.23
CA LYS A 95 5.97 -12.01 17.25
C LYS A 95 5.49 -13.27 17.99
N SER A 96 4.56 -13.16 18.93
CA SER A 96 3.94 -14.31 19.62
C SER A 96 3.06 -15.17 18.70
N GLY A 97 2.66 -14.64 17.53
CA GLY A 97 1.69 -15.25 16.63
C GLY A 97 0.25 -14.76 16.86
N ASP A 98 0.02 -13.98 17.92
CA ASP A 98 -1.30 -13.39 18.19
C ASP A 98 -1.61 -12.25 17.23
N LEU A 99 -2.90 -11.98 17.04
CA LEU A 99 -3.38 -10.82 16.30
C LEU A 99 -3.73 -9.70 17.26
N ALA A 100 -3.35 -8.48 16.90
CA ALA A 100 -3.70 -7.27 17.64
C ALA A 100 -4.28 -6.23 16.68
N LEU A 101 -5.23 -5.45 17.20
CA LEU A 101 -5.76 -4.29 16.51
C LEU A 101 -5.09 -3.05 17.06
N ILE A 102 -4.67 -2.18 16.16
CA ILE A 102 -3.90 -0.98 16.48
C ILE A 102 -4.54 0.22 15.81
N ALA A 103 -4.95 1.21 16.59
CA ALA A 103 -5.51 2.45 16.10
C ALA A 103 -4.45 3.55 16.01
N VAL A 104 -4.54 4.35 14.95
CA VAL A 104 -3.68 5.48 14.66
C VAL A 104 -4.54 6.73 14.48
N ASP A 105 -4.55 7.60 15.50
CA ASP A 105 -5.65 8.54 15.70
C ASP A 105 -5.42 9.97 15.12
N ARG A 106 -4.19 10.46 14.79
CA ARG A 106 -3.95 11.85 14.29
C ARG A 106 -2.63 12.10 13.50
N PRO A 107 -2.55 13.17 12.66
CA PRO A 107 -1.37 13.57 11.87
C PRO A 107 -0.46 14.52 12.67
N HIS A 108 0.69 14.06 13.19
CA HIS A 108 1.96 14.81 13.26
C HIS A 108 3.05 13.99 13.95
N LYS A 109 4.24 14.59 14.20
CA LYS A 109 5.48 14.01 14.79
C LYS A 109 5.30 13.06 15.99
N SER A 110 4.15 13.08 16.65
CA SER A 110 3.80 12.18 17.75
C SER A 110 2.57 11.35 17.40
N THR A 111 2.63 10.66 16.24
CA THR A 111 1.56 9.76 15.82
C THR A 111 1.33 8.76 16.95
N ARG A 112 0.18 8.87 17.61
CA ARG A 112 -0.15 8.05 18.77
C ARG A 112 -0.74 6.75 18.30
N VAL A 113 -0.23 5.69 18.89
CA VAL A 113 -0.61 4.34 18.56
C VAL A 113 -1.20 3.70 19.80
N SER A 114 -2.42 3.20 19.68
CA SER A 114 -3.17 2.61 20.80
C SER A 114 -3.63 1.21 20.42
N ARG A 115 -3.45 0.26 21.34
CA ARG A 115 -4.01 -1.08 21.18
C ARG A 115 -5.52 -1.01 21.36
N LEU A 116 -6.25 -1.67 20.47
CA LEU A 116 -7.69 -1.85 20.56
C LEU A 116 -8.02 -3.26 21.04
N GLU A 117 -8.99 -3.34 21.95
CA GLU A 117 -9.65 -4.59 22.29
C GLU A 117 -10.51 -5.09 21.11
N PRO A 118 -10.63 -6.42 20.89
CA PRO A 118 -11.43 -6.98 19.79
C PRO A 118 -12.87 -6.45 19.71
N GLY A 119 -13.49 -6.14 20.85
CA GLY A 119 -14.85 -5.58 20.91
C GLY A 119 -14.94 -4.07 20.65
N ALA A 120 -13.81 -3.34 20.70
CA ALA A 120 -13.82 -1.88 20.62
C ALA A 120 -14.28 -1.38 19.24
N LEU A 121 -13.99 -2.11 18.16
CA LEU A 121 -14.43 -1.76 16.80
C LEU A 121 -15.95 -1.82 16.65
N ARG A 122 -16.61 -2.83 17.23
CA ARG A 122 -18.08 -2.93 17.24
C ARG A 122 -18.71 -1.71 17.89
N THR A 123 -18.14 -1.24 18.99
CA THR A 123 -18.64 -0.06 19.73
C THR A 123 -18.37 1.25 18.99
N ARG A 124 -17.19 1.39 18.36
CA ARG A 124 -16.77 2.65 17.70
C ARG A 124 -17.43 2.85 16.33
N ALA A 125 -17.70 1.76 15.61
CA ALA A 125 -18.22 1.78 14.24
C ALA A 125 -19.68 1.34 14.11
N GLY A 126 -20.27 0.70 15.13
CA GLY A 126 -21.60 0.10 15.05
C GLY A 126 -21.70 -1.07 14.07
N ALA A 127 -20.56 -1.56 13.54
CA ALA A 127 -20.46 -2.61 12.54
C ALA A 127 -19.74 -3.83 13.12
N ASP A 128 -20.17 -5.04 12.72
CA ASP A 128 -19.45 -6.26 13.07
C ASP A 128 -18.12 -6.31 12.31
N MET A 129 -17.07 -6.91 12.89
CA MET A 129 -15.75 -7.01 12.26
C MET A 129 -15.80 -7.69 10.87
N ASP A 130 -16.74 -8.62 10.70
CA ASP A 130 -17.00 -9.34 9.45
C ASP A 130 -17.72 -8.49 8.40
N SER A 131 -18.38 -7.40 8.81
CA SER A 131 -19.07 -6.46 7.92
C SER A 131 -18.21 -5.25 7.52
N ILE A 132 -17.00 -5.11 8.08
CA ILE A 132 -16.10 -4.01 7.79
C ILE A 132 -15.32 -4.28 6.50
N HIS A 133 -15.25 -3.27 5.63
CA HIS A 133 -14.43 -3.31 4.42
C HIS A 133 -12.95 -3.12 4.77
N TRP A 134 -12.24 -4.24 4.88
CA TRP A 134 -10.79 -4.25 5.11
C TRP A 134 -10.01 -4.10 3.82
N ILE A 135 -8.92 -3.34 3.87
CA ILE A 135 -7.89 -3.34 2.84
C ILE A 135 -6.86 -4.40 3.25
N ASP A 136 -6.88 -5.51 2.51
CA ASP A 136 -6.00 -6.66 2.71
C ASP A 136 -4.59 -6.35 2.22
N VAL A 137 -3.60 -6.68 3.05
CA VAL A 137 -2.19 -6.43 2.80
C VAL A 137 -1.43 -7.76 2.87
N ARG A 138 -0.92 -8.25 1.73
CA ARG A 138 -0.34 -9.60 1.64
C ARG A 138 1.12 -9.59 1.17
N SER A 139 2.04 -10.09 2.00
CA SER A 139 3.49 -10.12 1.73
C SER A 139 3.93 -11.06 0.61
N ARG A 140 3.08 -12.00 0.18
CA ARG A 140 3.56 -13.26 -0.39
C ARG A 140 4.19 -13.23 -1.78
N ASN A 141 4.32 -12.09 -2.47
CA ASN A 141 5.15 -11.89 -3.67
C ASN A 141 5.16 -10.41 -4.14
N CYS A 142 5.29 -9.46 -3.22
CA CYS A 142 5.32 -8.03 -3.55
C CYS A 142 6.75 -7.56 -3.85
N PHE A 143 7.41 -8.15 -4.86
CA PHE A 143 8.77 -7.73 -5.22
C PHE A 143 8.70 -6.38 -5.96
N PHE A 144 8.89 -5.27 -5.24
CA PHE A 144 8.91 -3.92 -5.82
C PHE A 144 9.86 -3.79 -7.01
N GLY A 145 10.98 -4.53 -7.01
CA GLY A 145 11.93 -4.57 -8.12
C GLY A 145 11.30 -5.02 -9.44
N MET A 146 10.32 -5.92 -9.42
CA MET A 146 9.63 -6.39 -10.62
C MET A 146 8.65 -5.33 -11.13
N PHE A 147 7.94 -4.64 -10.24
CA PHE A 147 7.01 -3.57 -10.62
C PHE A 147 7.73 -2.32 -11.14
N TRP A 148 8.83 -1.94 -10.51
CA TRP A 148 9.65 -0.81 -10.95
C TRP A 148 10.27 -1.11 -12.33
N PHE A 149 10.79 -2.32 -12.51
CA PHE A 149 11.33 -2.76 -13.81
C PHE A 149 10.26 -2.78 -14.92
N VAL A 150 9.05 -3.27 -14.63
CA VAL A 150 7.92 -3.23 -15.57
C VAL A 150 7.51 -1.79 -15.90
N ARG A 151 7.46 -0.89 -14.91
CA ARG A 151 7.18 0.55 -15.13
C ARG A 151 8.23 1.19 -16.03
N VAL A 152 9.52 0.93 -15.80
CA VAL A 152 10.60 1.45 -16.67
C VAL A 152 10.47 0.90 -18.08
N LEU A 153 10.23 -0.39 -18.24
CA LEU A 153 10.01 -1.01 -19.56
C LEU A 153 8.82 -0.41 -20.29
N LEU A 154 7.71 -0.14 -19.58
CA LEU A 154 6.53 0.51 -20.15
C LEU A 154 6.83 1.94 -20.62
N VAL A 155 7.44 2.75 -19.77
CA VAL A 155 7.77 4.14 -20.09
C VAL A 155 8.75 4.22 -21.26
N THR A 156 9.83 3.44 -21.21
CA THR A 156 10.83 3.39 -22.28
C THR A 156 10.23 2.87 -23.60
N GLY A 157 9.35 1.87 -23.54
CA GLY A 157 8.63 1.37 -24.72
C GLY A 157 7.71 2.41 -25.36
N ILE A 158 6.92 3.14 -24.54
CA ILE A 158 6.03 4.20 -25.02
C ILE A 158 6.83 5.36 -25.64
N VAL A 159 7.88 5.83 -24.94
CA VAL A 159 8.75 6.91 -25.43
C VAL A 159 9.43 6.51 -26.73
N GLY A 160 9.96 5.29 -26.82
CA GLY A 160 10.58 4.75 -28.04
C GLY A 160 9.61 4.75 -29.23
N MET A 161 8.36 4.31 -29.02
CA MET A 161 7.34 4.34 -30.07
C MET A 161 6.95 5.76 -30.50
N LEU A 162 6.82 6.69 -29.56
CA LEU A 162 6.54 8.11 -29.85
C LEU A 162 7.65 8.74 -30.69
N VAL A 163 8.92 8.48 -30.35
CA VAL A 163 10.07 8.98 -31.11
C VAL A 163 10.08 8.41 -32.53
N LEU A 164 9.80 7.11 -32.70
CA LEU A 164 9.68 6.47 -34.02
C LEU A 164 8.56 7.10 -34.86
N ALA A 165 7.37 7.28 -34.27
CA ALA A 165 6.22 7.88 -34.95
C ALA A 165 6.47 9.33 -35.41
N LEU A 166 7.14 10.14 -34.58
CA LEU A 166 7.53 11.51 -34.91
C LEU A 166 8.59 11.56 -36.03
N ARG A 167 9.55 10.62 -36.04
CA ARG A 167 10.55 10.54 -37.11
C ARG A 167 9.95 10.15 -38.45
N THR A 168 8.95 9.27 -38.49
CA THR A 168 8.25 8.93 -39.73
C THR A 168 7.46 10.10 -40.31
N LYS A 169 6.82 10.92 -39.46
CA LYS A 169 6.07 12.12 -39.89
C LYS A 169 6.93 13.25 -40.45
N ARG A 170 8.24 13.26 -40.16
CA ARG A 170 9.16 14.31 -40.63
C ARG A 170 9.77 14.03 -42.00
N LYS A 171 9.54 12.82 -42.54
CA LYS A 171 10.04 12.37 -43.84
C LYS A 171 8.97 12.40 -44.95
N GLU A 172 7.72 12.63 -44.57
CA GLU A 172 6.61 12.97 -45.47
C GLU A 172 6.46 14.50 -45.53
#